data_AF-A0A2K6EDD1-F1
#
_entry.id   AF-A0A2K6EDD1-F1
#
_cell.length_a   1.000
_cell.length_b   1.000
_cell.length_c   1.000
_cell.angle_alpha   90.00
_cell.angle_beta   90.00
_cell.angle_gamma   90.00
#
_symmetry.space_group_name_H-M   'P 1'
#
loop_
_entity.id
_entity.type
_entity.pdbx_description
1 polymer ?
#
loop_
_entity_poly.entity_id
_entity_poly.type
_entity_poly.pdbx_seq_one_letter_code
_entity_poly.pdbx_strand_id
1 'polypeptide(L)'
;MGGVGEPGPREGSAQPGAPLPTFCWEQIRAHDQPGDKWLVIERRVYDISRWAQRHPGGSRLIGHHGAEDATDAFRAFHQDLNFVRKFLQPLLIGELAPEEPSQDGPLNAQLVEDFRALHQAAEDMKLFDASPTFFAFLLGHILAMEVLAWLLIYLLGPGWVPSALAAFILAISQAQSWCLQHDLGHASIFKKSRWNHVAQKFVMGQLKGFSAHWWNFRHFQHHAKPNIFHKDPDVTVAPVFLLGESSVEYGKKKRRYLPYNQQHLYFFLIGPPLLTLVNFEVENLAYMLVCMQWADLLWAASFYARFFLSYLPFYGVPGVLFPRMPRHNYSRVAPLVKSLCAKHGLSYEVKPFLTALVDIVRSLKKSGDIWLDAYLHQ
;
A
#
# COMPACT_ATOMS: atom_id res chain seq x y z
N MET A 1 -11.63 45.83 9.58
CA MET A 1 -11.59 45.71 11.06
C MET A 1 -11.87 44.27 11.44
N GLY A 2 -11.24 43.76 12.49
CA GLY A 2 -11.16 42.33 12.79
C GLY A 2 -9.70 41.89 12.76
N GLY A 3 -8.97 42.17 13.85
CA GLY A 3 -7.55 41.90 13.94
C GLY A 3 -7.27 40.39 14.05
N VAL A 4 -6.33 39.89 13.26
CA VAL A 4 -5.73 38.57 13.48
C VAL A 4 -4.85 38.69 14.72
N GLY A 5 -5.24 38.04 15.81
CA GLY A 5 -4.43 38.00 17.02
C GLY A 5 -3.10 37.31 16.75
N GLU A 6 -2.00 37.92 17.18
CA GLU A 6 -0.68 37.28 17.13
C GLU A 6 -0.68 36.00 18.00
N PRO A 7 -0.08 34.90 17.53
CA PRO A 7 0.18 33.76 18.40
C PRO A 7 1.28 34.16 19.39
N GLY A 8 0.95 34.19 20.69
CA GLY A 8 1.94 34.43 21.74
C GLY A 8 3.10 33.41 21.69
N PRO A 9 4.30 33.80 22.14
CA PRO A 9 5.45 32.90 22.15
C PRO A 9 5.17 31.73 23.10
N ARG A 10 5.28 30.48 22.60
CA ARG A 10 5.41 29.32 23.49
C ARG A 10 6.78 29.41 24.15
N GLU A 11 6.79 29.55 25.47
CA GLU A 11 8.00 29.46 26.29
C GLU A 11 8.63 28.07 26.17
N GLY A 12 9.95 27.99 26.38
CA GLY A 12 10.66 26.71 26.45
C GLY A 12 11.47 26.33 25.20
N SER A 13 12.40 27.18 24.76
CA SER A 13 13.63 26.63 24.18
C SER A 13 14.39 25.92 25.31
N ALA A 14 14.38 24.58 25.29
CA ALA A 14 15.06 23.78 26.31
C ALA A 14 16.53 24.17 26.40
N GLN A 15 17.02 24.48 27.61
CA GLN A 15 18.44 24.75 27.80
C GLN A 15 19.25 23.48 27.54
N PRO A 16 20.39 23.55 26.85
CA PRO A 16 21.23 22.37 26.59
C PRO A 16 21.68 21.71 27.91
N GLY A 17 21.14 20.52 28.20
CA GLY A 17 21.46 19.75 29.41
C GLY A 17 20.36 19.69 30.48
N ALA A 18 19.21 20.34 30.31
CA ALA A 18 18.06 20.09 31.16
C ALA A 18 17.48 18.67 30.91
N PRO A 19 16.98 17.95 31.94
CA PRO A 19 16.27 16.69 31.74
C PRO A 19 15.05 16.88 30.84
N LEU A 20 14.82 15.94 29.92
CA LEU A 20 13.63 15.95 29.08
C LEU A 20 12.37 15.67 29.93
N PRO A 21 11.23 16.33 29.67
CA PRO A 21 9.96 16.00 30.31
C PRO A 21 9.58 14.53 30.07
N THR A 22 9.02 13.86 31.07
CA THR A 22 8.49 12.50 30.94
C THR A 22 6.97 12.52 30.80
N PHE A 23 6.43 11.75 29.86
CA PHE A 23 4.98 11.65 29.59
C PHE A 23 4.45 10.22 29.77
N CYS A 24 3.21 10.11 30.24
CA CYS A 24 2.47 8.84 30.28
C CYS A 24 1.60 8.64 29.02
N TRP A 25 1.13 7.41 28.78
CA TRP A 25 0.28 7.10 27.64
C TRP A 25 -1.07 7.83 27.65
N GLU A 26 -1.60 8.15 28.83
CA GLU A 26 -2.84 8.95 28.96
C GLU A 26 -2.63 10.37 28.41
N GLN A 27 -1.52 11.02 28.75
CA GLN A 27 -1.16 12.34 28.24
C GLN A 27 -0.92 12.28 26.72
N ILE A 28 -0.17 11.30 26.23
CA ILE A 28 0.13 11.16 24.79
C ILE A 28 -1.15 10.93 23.98
N ARG A 29 -2.11 10.14 24.50
CA ARG A 29 -3.41 9.87 23.85
C ARG A 29 -4.38 11.04 23.84
N ALA A 30 -4.16 12.09 24.63
CA ALA A 30 -4.90 13.33 24.48
C ALA A 30 -4.62 14.02 23.12
N HIS A 31 -3.44 13.78 22.55
CA HIS A 31 -2.94 14.39 21.31
C HIS A 31 -3.07 13.44 20.10
N ASP A 32 -4.30 13.12 19.71
CA ASP A 32 -4.62 12.33 18.49
C ASP A 32 -5.50 13.04 17.45
N GLN A 33 -5.75 14.35 17.60
CA GLN A 33 -6.69 15.10 16.77
C GLN A 33 -6.05 15.70 15.51
N PRO A 34 -6.81 15.97 14.42
CA PRO A 34 -6.28 16.65 13.25
C PRO A 34 -5.69 18.03 13.61
N GLY A 35 -4.36 18.18 13.49
CA GLY A 35 -3.64 19.40 13.87
C GLY A 35 -3.14 19.44 15.31
N ASP A 36 -3.36 18.38 16.09
CA ASP A 36 -2.76 18.13 17.41
C ASP A 36 -2.44 16.64 17.55
N LYS A 37 -1.24 16.23 17.08
CA LYS A 37 -0.78 14.84 17.09
C LYS A 37 0.61 14.70 17.66
N TRP A 38 0.72 13.84 18.66
CA TRP A 38 2.01 13.34 19.16
C TRP A 38 2.21 11.89 18.71
N LEU A 39 3.46 11.44 18.67
CA LEU A 39 3.79 10.01 18.53
C LEU A 39 5.07 9.67 19.30
N VAL A 40 5.31 8.37 19.51
CA VAL A 40 6.51 7.85 20.16
C VAL A 40 7.41 7.16 19.14
N ILE A 41 8.72 7.44 19.16
CA ILE A 41 9.74 6.67 18.43
C ILE A 41 10.91 6.43 19.39
N GLU A 42 11.30 5.18 19.58
CA GLU A 42 12.41 4.75 20.43
C GLU A 42 12.30 5.34 21.85
N ARG A 43 11.09 5.24 22.44
CA ARG A 43 10.69 5.83 23.73
C ARG A 43 10.78 7.37 23.83
N ARG A 44 10.99 8.08 22.74
CA ARG A 44 10.94 9.56 22.71
C ARG A 44 9.62 10.05 22.14
N VAL A 45 9.09 11.13 22.72
CA VAL A 45 7.79 11.72 22.36
C VAL A 45 8.01 12.93 21.45
N TYR A 46 7.31 12.96 20.33
CA TYR A 46 7.45 13.98 19.29
C TYR A 46 6.12 14.66 18.96
N ASP A 47 6.08 15.99 18.94
CA ASP A 47 4.96 16.77 18.40
C ASP A 47 5.07 16.85 16.87
N ILE A 48 4.21 16.11 16.16
CA ILE A 48 4.17 16.07 14.70
C ILE A 48 3.09 16.98 14.10
N SER A 49 2.36 17.73 14.92
CA SER A 49 1.15 18.50 14.54
C SER A 49 1.36 19.40 13.32
N ARG A 50 2.50 20.12 13.29
CA ARG A 50 2.91 20.98 12.16
C ARG A 50 3.75 20.24 11.12
N TRP A 51 4.44 19.17 11.53
CA TRP A 51 5.32 18.40 10.65
C TRP A 51 4.54 17.53 9.66
N ALA A 52 3.38 17.01 10.06
CA ALA A 52 2.57 16.11 9.24
C ALA A 52 2.29 16.67 7.83
N GLN A 53 1.97 17.96 7.71
CA GLN A 53 1.70 18.61 6.41
C GLN A 53 2.94 18.81 5.52
N ARG A 54 4.15 18.62 6.07
CA ARG A 54 5.43 18.70 5.35
C ARG A 54 6.11 17.34 5.20
N HIS A 55 5.53 16.29 5.78
CA HIS A 55 6.09 14.95 5.76
C HIS A 55 6.13 14.38 4.33
N PRO A 56 7.28 13.91 3.82
CA PRO A 56 7.39 13.40 2.45
C PRO A 56 6.49 12.20 2.13
N GLY A 57 6.14 11.37 3.13
CA GLY A 57 5.16 10.29 2.99
C GLY A 57 3.69 10.74 3.04
N GLY A 58 3.43 12.05 3.13
CA GLY A 58 2.10 12.65 3.25
C GLY A 58 1.59 12.74 4.69
N SER A 59 0.69 13.68 4.93
CA SER A 59 0.10 13.99 6.24
C SER A 59 -0.84 12.91 6.76
N ARG A 60 -1.59 12.25 5.87
CA ARG A 60 -2.48 11.14 6.23
C ARG A 60 -1.72 9.92 6.75
N LEU A 61 -0.61 9.55 6.11
CA LEU A 61 0.18 8.37 6.50
C LEU A 61 0.80 8.54 7.89
N ILE A 62 1.48 9.65 8.15
CA ILE A 62 2.06 9.91 9.48
C ILE A 62 0.97 10.16 10.55
N GLY A 63 -0.14 10.82 10.18
CA GLY A 63 -1.26 11.07 11.08
C GLY A 63 -2.02 9.80 11.52
N HIS A 64 -1.87 8.68 10.80
CA HIS A 64 -2.40 7.38 11.18
C HIS A 64 -1.67 6.72 12.35
N HIS A 65 -0.47 7.22 12.68
CA HIS A 65 0.36 6.83 13.83
C HIS A 65 0.36 7.90 14.94
N GLY A 66 -0.65 8.78 14.99
CA GLY A 66 -0.87 9.64 16.15
C GLY A 66 -1.23 8.81 17.39
N ALA A 67 -0.78 9.27 18.56
CA ALA A 67 -0.95 8.62 19.86
C ALA A 67 -0.45 7.16 19.95
N GLU A 68 0.55 6.82 19.12
CA GLU A 68 1.12 5.47 18.98
C GLU A 68 2.67 5.46 19.08
N ASP A 69 3.25 4.34 19.50
CA ASP A 69 4.65 3.95 19.32
C ASP A 69 4.89 3.52 17.87
N ALA A 70 5.28 4.51 17.07
CA ALA A 70 5.61 4.38 15.67
C ALA A 70 7.01 3.79 15.41
N THR A 71 7.74 3.27 16.40
CA THR A 71 9.15 2.85 16.24
C THR A 71 9.37 1.88 15.08
N ASP A 72 8.61 0.79 15.01
CA ASP A 72 8.82 -0.23 13.99
C ASP A 72 8.34 0.24 12.60
N ALA A 73 7.30 1.08 12.55
CA ALA A 73 6.88 1.74 11.30
C ALA A 73 7.92 2.76 10.82
N PHE A 74 8.49 3.55 11.72
CA PHE A 74 9.57 4.50 11.43
C PHE A 74 10.79 3.78 10.84
N ARG A 75 11.17 2.62 11.38
CA ARG A 75 12.24 1.79 10.84
C ARG A 75 11.89 1.19 9.47
N ALA A 76 10.68 0.67 9.30
CA ALA A 76 10.25 0.03 8.05
C ALA A 76 10.16 1.00 6.86
N PHE A 77 9.73 2.25 7.07
CA PHE A 77 9.48 3.21 5.99
C PHE A 77 10.68 4.11 5.64
N HIS A 78 11.76 4.14 6.43
CA HIS A 78 12.88 5.08 6.24
C HIS A 78 14.22 4.37 5.99
N GLN A 79 14.70 4.42 4.73
CA GLN A 79 15.95 3.77 4.31
C GLN A 79 17.22 4.35 4.96
N ASP A 80 17.25 5.65 5.27
CA ASP A 80 18.39 6.32 5.92
C ASP A 80 17.95 6.97 7.23
N LEU A 81 17.97 6.16 8.30
CA LEU A 81 17.62 6.60 9.65
C LEU A 81 18.56 7.72 10.16
N ASN A 82 19.81 7.78 9.69
CA ASN A 82 20.76 8.82 10.11
C ASN A 82 20.43 10.18 9.48
N PHE A 83 19.94 10.18 8.24
CA PHE A 83 19.39 11.38 7.60
C PHE A 83 18.07 11.80 8.26
N VAL A 84 17.13 10.86 8.43
CA VAL A 84 15.77 11.18 8.90
C VAL A 84 15.75 11.63 10.37
N ARG A 85 16.59 11.06 11.25
CA ARG A 85 16.72 11.49 12.66
C ARG A 85 17.06 12.98 12.83
N LYS A 86 17.67 13.64 11.82
CA LYS A 86 17.93 15.09 11.84
C LYS A 86 16.63 15.92 11.84
N PHE A 87 15.56 15.41 11.27
CA PHE A 87 14.24 16.05 11.25
C PHE A 87 13.44 15.78 12.53
N LEU A 88 13.80 14.76 13.31
CA LEU A 88 13.16 14.45 14.60
C LEU A 88 13.61 15.37 15.73
N GLN A 89 14.87 15.86 15.71
CA GLN A 89 15.41 16.75 16.75
C GLN A 89 14.54 17.98 17.07
N PRO A 90 14.06 18.78 16.11
CA PRO A 90 13.20 19.94 16.40
C PRO A 90 11.75 19.58 16.77
N LEU A 91 11.37 18.29 16.72
CA LEU A 91 10.03 17.81 17.07
C LEU A 91 9.98 17.17 18.46
N LEU A 92 11.14 16.92 19.08
CA LEU A 92 11.27 16.24 20.37
C LEU A 92 10.73 17.12 21.49
N ILE A 93 9.74 16.61 22.23
CA ILE A 93 9.13 17.31 23.37
C ILE A 93 9.40 16.62 24.71
N GLY A 94 9.79 15.34 24.71
CA GLY A 94 10.12 14.60 25.92
C GLY A 94 10.37 13.11 25.69
N GLU A 95 10.30 12.31 26.74
CA GLU A 95 10.48 10.86 26.72
C GLU A 95 9.29 10.14 27.39
N LEU A 96 9.05 8.89 27.01
CA LEU A 96 8.00 8.05 27.59
C LEU A 96 8.44 7.59 28.98
N ALA A 97 7.59 7.80 29.99
CA ALA A 97 7.88 7.53 31.40
C ALA A 97 8.41 6.08 31.60
N PRO A 98 9.48 5.85 32.40
CA PRO A 98 10.16 4.54 32.49
C PRO A 98 9.25 3.34 32.79
N GLU A 99 8.21 3.55 33.58
CA GLU A 99 7.19 2.60 33.98
C GLU A 99 6.20 2.23 32.86
N GLU A 100 6.07 3.06 31.83
CA GLU A 100 5.16 2.83 30.70
C GLU A 100 5.77 1.87 29.67
N PRO A 101 5.01 0.90 29.13
CA PRO A 101 5.49 0.00 28.10
C PRO A 101 5.74 0.74 26.77
N SER A 102 6.81 0.40 26.06
CA SER A 102 7.10 0.92 24.70
C SER A 102 6.27 0.19 23.63
N GLN A 103 4.97 0.01 23.88
CA GLN A 103 4.03 -0.74 23.05
C GLN A 103 2.62 -0.17 23.20
N ASP A 104 1.91 -0.01 22.09
CA ASP A 104 0.52 0.45 22.11
C ASP A 104 -0.44 -0.69 22.44
N GLY A 105 -0.98 -0.65 23.65
CA GLY A 105 -2.08 -1.53 24.05
C GLY A 105 -1.64 -3.00 24.24
N PRO A 106 -2.57 -3.96 24.09
CA PRO A 106 -2.37 -5.34 24.53
C PRO A 106 -1.63 -6.20 23.50
N LEU A 107 -0.62 -5.64 22.81
CA LEU A 107 0.26 -6.46 21.97
C LEU A 107 1.04 -7.44 22.85
N ASN A 108 1.21 -8.66 22.34
CA ASN A 108 2.03 -9.66 23.00
C ASN A 108 3.50 -9.24 22.86
N ALA A 109 4.15 -8.83 23.96
CA ALA A 109 5.53 -8.37 23.93
C ALA A 109 6.49 -9.40 23.30
N GLN A 110 6.26 -10.69 23.52
CA GLN A 110 7.04 -11.78 22.92
C GLN A 110 6.93 -11.80 21.39
N LEU A 111 5.77 -11.43 20.83
CA LEU A 111 5.56 -11.33 19.37
C LEU A 111 6.33 -10.14 18.77
N VAL A 112 6.38 -9.01 19.48
CA VAL A 112 7.15 -7.83 19.06
C VAL A 112 8.65 -8.14 19.08
N GLU A 113 9.13 -8.82 20.12
CA GLU A 113 10.52 -9.28 20.22
C GLU A 113 10.88 -10.29 19.14
N ASP A 114 10.05 -11.32 18.92
CA ASP A 114 10.31 -12.34 17.91
C ASP A 114 10.21 -11.81 16.47
N PHE A 115 9.36 -10.79 16.22
CA PHE A 115 9.35 -10.08 14.94
C PHE A 115 10.63 -9.26 14.73
N ARG A 116 11.11 -8.55 15.75
CA ARG A 116 12.39 -7.82 15.70
C ARG A 116 13.58 -8.77 15.53
N ALA A 117 13.55 -9.95 16.17
CA ALA A 117 14.54 -11.00 15.98
C ALA A 117 14.50 -11.59 14.55
N LEU A 118 13.31 -11.78 13.96
CA LEU A 118 13.18 -12.19 12.56
C LEU A 118 13.74 -11.12 11.60
N HIS A 119 13.50 -9.83 11.87
CA HIS A 119 14.06 -8.74 11.08
C HIS A 119 15.59 -8.75 11.13
N GLN A 120 16.18 -8.82 12.33
CA GLN A 120 17.63 -8.89 12.50
C GLN A 120 18.22 -10.12 11.78
N ALA A 121 17.60 -11.29 11.91
CA ALA A 121 18.03 -12.49 11.19
C ALA A 121 17.97 -12.30 9.66
N ALA A 122 16.97 -11.58 9.13
CA ALA A 122 16.89 -11.27 7.71
C ALA A 122 17.96 -10.26 7.24
N GLU A 123 18.35 -9.31 8.09
CA GLU A 123 19.50 -8.40 7.85
C GLU A 123 20.84 -9.17 7.87
N ASP A 124 21.05 -10.01 8.89
CA ASP A 124 22.27 -10.82 9.04
C ASP A 124 22.45 -11.81 7.86
N MET A 125 21.34 -12.39 7.39
CA MET A 125 21.27 -13.23 6.19
C MET A 125 21.34 -12.45 4.87
N LYS A 126 21.39 -11.10 4.92
CA LYS A 126 21.41 -10.19 3.76
C LYS A 126 20.23 -10.38 2.80
N LEU A 127 19.06 -10.74 3.32
CA LEU A 127 17.86 -10.96 2.50
C LEU A 127 17.31 -9.66 1.88
N PHE A 128 17.73 -8.50 2.42
CA PHE A 128 17.42 -7.17 1.88
C PHE A 128 18.43 -6.68 0.82
N ASP A 129 19.57 -7.35 0.62
CA ASP A 129 20.52 -7.01 -0.44
C ASP A 129 19.98 -7.45 -1.82
N ALA A 130 19.34 -6.52 -2.54
CA ALA A 130 18.87 -6.76 -3.89
C ALA A 130 20.03 -7.05 -4.88
N SER A 131 19.77 -7.95 -5.82
CA SER A 131 20.69 -8.26 -6.94
C SER A 131 20.29 -7.46 -8.20
N PRO A 132 21.00 -6.39 -8.58
CA PRO A 132 20.60 -5.56 -9.71
C PRO A 132 20.65 -6.32 -11.05
N THR A 133 21.52 -7.33 -11.17
CA THR A 133 21.60 -8.19 -12.36
C THR A 133 20.36 -9.05 -12.51
N PHE A 134 19.82 -9.61 -11.41
CA PHE A 134 18.55 -10.34 -11.44
C PHE A 134 17.40 -9.45 -11.94
N PHE A 135 17.25 -8.25 -11.38
CA PHE A 135 16.20 -7.32 -11.78
C PHE A 135 16.39 -6.77 -13.21
N ALA A 136 17.64 -6.62 -13.67
CA ALA A 136 17.94 -6.28 -15.06
C ALA A 136 17.53 -7.41 -16.04
N PHE A 137 17.82 -8.68 -15.70
CA PHE A 137 17.36 -9.82 -16.49
C PHE A 137 15.83 -9.97 -16.46
N LEU A 138 15.18 -9.72 -15.33
CA LEU A 138 13.72 -9.71 -15.22
C LEU A 138 13.09 -8.63 -16.13
N LEU A 139 13.63 -7.40 -16.10
CA LEU A 139 13.19 -6.33 -17.01
C LEU A 139 13.43 -6.70 -18.49
N GLY A 140 14.60 -7.26 -18.82
CA GLY A 140 14.91 -7.74 -20.17
C GLY A 140 13.94 -8.84 -20.65
N HIS A 141 13.59 -9.77 -19.77
CA HIS A 141 12.62 -10.84 -20.04
C HIS A 141 11.20 -10.29 -20.28
N ILE A 142 10.75 -9.33 -19.47
CA ILE A 142 9.48 -8.62 -19.65
C ILE A 142 9.44 -7.94 -21.03
N LEU A 143 10.47 -7.15 -21.36
CA LEU A 143 10.57 -6.46 -22.65
C LEU A 143 10.61 -7.45 -23.83
N ALA A 144 11.33 -8.57 -23.69
CA ALA A 144 11.36 -9.62 -24.69
C ALA A 144 9.98 -10.28 -24.90
N MET A 145 9.17 -10.43 -23.85
CA MET A 145 7.79 -10.93 -23.95
C MET A 145 6.85 -9.93 -24.66
N GLU A 146 6.95 -8.63 -24.37
CA GLU A 146 6.18 -7.60 -25.09
C GLU A 146 6.50 -7.62 -26.59
N VAL A 147 7.79 -7.70 -26.95
CA VAL A 147 8.25 -7.80 -28.35
C VAL A 147 7.83 -9.12 -28.99
N LEU A 148 7.94 -10.24 -28.27
CA LEU A 148 7.52 -11.56 -28.78
C LEU A 148 6.03 -11.61 -29.06
N ALA A 149 5.18 -11.09 -28.17
CA ALA A 149 3.73 -11.03 -28.37
C ALA A 149 3.37 -10.19 -29.61
N TRP A 150 4.05 -9.06 -29.82
CA TRP A 150 3.87 -8.24 -31.03
C TRP A 150 4.35 -8.95 -32.30
N LEU A 151 5.58 -9.51 -32.30
CA LEU A 151 6.14 -10.27 -33.42
C LEU A 151 5.26 -11.46 -33.82
N LEU A 152 4.67 -12.14 -32.84
CA LEU A 152 3.80 -13.29 -33.07
C LEU A 152 2.53 -12.91 -33.84
N ILE A 153 1.96 -11.72 -33.61
CA ILE A 153 0.85 -11.20 -34.42
C ILE A 153 1.35 -10.66 -35.77
N TYR A 154 2.48 -9.95 -35.79
CA TYR A 154 3.06 -9.40 -37.02
C TYR A 154 3.41 -10.48 -38.06
N LEU A 155 3.98 -11.60 -37.63
CA LEU A 155 4.45 -12.67 -38.51
C LEU A 155 3.36 -13.69 -38.88
N LEU A 156 2.41 -13.97 -37.98
CA LEU A 156 1.37 -14.99 -38.20
C LEU A 156 0.01 -14.40 -38.59
N GLY A 157 -0.14 -13.08 -38.51
CA GLY A 157 -1.39 -12.36 -38.75
C GLY A 157 -2.39 -12.44 -37.57
N PRO A 158 -3.44 -11.61 -37.60
CA PRO A 158 -4.52 -11.66 -36.62
C PRO A 158 -5.37 -12.92 -36.82
N GLY A 159 -5.27 -13.86 -35.89
CA GLY A 159 -6.03 -15.10 -35.89
C GLY A 159 -6.15 -15.67 -34.49
N TRP A 160 -7.16 -16.50 -34.22
CA TRP A 160 -7.53 -16.89 -32.84
C TRP A 160 -6.37 -17.52 -32.04
N VAL A 161 -5.55 -18.35 -32.69
CA VAL A 161 -4.37 -18.98 -32.07
C VAL A 161 -3.25 -17.95 -31.82
N PRO A 162 -2.78 -17.16 -32.82
CA PRO A 162 -1.88 -16.04 -32.56
C PRO A 162 -2.35 -15.10 -31.45
N SER A 163 -3.61 -14.65 -31.49
CA SER A 163 -4.19 -13.75 -30.49
C SER A 163 -4.16 -14.33 -29.09
N ALA A 164 -4.56 -15.58 -28.92
CA ALA A 164 -4.57 -16.24 -27.61
C ALA A 164 -3.16 -16.42 -27.03
N LEU A 165 -2.18 -16.77 -27.87
CA LEU A 165 -0.78 -16.89 -27.45
C LEU A 165 -0.17 -15.53 -27.09
N ALA A 166 -0.39 -14.49 -27.90
CA ALA A 166 0.05 -13.13 -27.60
C ALA A 166 -0.60 -12.61 -26.30
N ALA A 167 -1.90 -12.80 -26.11
CA ALA A 167 -2.61 -12.42 -24.89
C ALA A 167 -2.07 -13.16 -23.65
N PHE A 168 -1.74 -14.44 -23.75
CA PHE A 168 -1.14 -15.21 -22.65
C PHE A 168 0.28 -14.70 -22.30
N ILE A 169 1.12 -14.45 -23.30
CA ILE A 169 2.47 -13.88 -23.11
C ILE A 169 2.38 -12.49 -22.47
N LEU A 170 1.49 -11.62 -22.98
CA LEU A 170 1.22 -10.31 -22.38
C LEU A 170 0.68 -10.45 -20.95
N ALA A 171 -0.22 -11.37 -20.66
CA ALA A 171 -0.73 -11.58 -19.30
C ALA A 171 0.38 -11.91 -18.29
N ILE A 172 1.41 -12.66 -18.71
CA ILE A 172 2.61 -12.95 -17.90
C ILE A 172 3.50 -11.70 -17.79
N SER A 173 3.82 -11.03 -18.90
CA SER A 173 4.60 -9.76 -18.94
C SER A 173 4.00 -8.69 -18.02
N GLN A 174 2.71 -8.44 -18.17
CA GLN A 174 1.94 -7.42 -17.46
C GLN A 174 1.85 -7.69 -15.96
N ALA A 175 1.96 -8.95 -15.57
CA ALA A 175 1.99 -9.35 -14.18
C ALA A 175 3.40 -9.29 -13.57
N GLN A 176 4.43 -9.76 -14.27
CA GLN A 176 5.81 -9.61 -13.82
C GLN A 176 6.18 -8.12 -13.69
N SER A 177 5.69 -7.27 -14.61
CA SER A 177 5.78 -5.81 -14.52
C SER A 177 5.15 -5.24 -13.24
N TRP A 178 4.04 -5.82 -12.75
CA TRP A 178 3.40 -5.38 -11.51
C TRP A 178 4.25 -5.71 -10.26
N CYS A 179 4.90 -6.88 -10.25
CA CYS A 179 5.86 -7.24 -9.20
C CYS A 179 7.11 -6.35 -9.27
N LEU A 180 7.70 -6.20 -10.46
CA LEU A 180 8.90 -5.38 -10.64
C LEU A 180 8.66 -3.91 -10.25
N GLN A 181 7.53 -3.31 -10.64
CA GLN A 181 7.23 -1.93 -10.23
C GLN A 181 6.93 -1.82 -8.72
N HIS A 182 6.39 -2.87 -8.09
CA HIS A 182 6.16 -2.90 -6.64
C HIS A 182 7.49 -2.85 -5.88
N ASP A 183 8.46 -3.67 -6.30
CA ASP A 183 9.78 -3.73 -5.68
C ASP A 183 10.54 -2.41 -5.90
N LEU A 184 10.42 -1.81 -7.09
CA LEU A 184 10.93 -0.46 -7.39
C LEU A 184 10.20 0.63 -6.57
N GLY A 185 8.92 0.48 -6.27
CA GLY A 185 8.14 1.43 -5.48
C GLY A 185 8.55 1.48 -4.00
N HIS A 186 8.85 0.32 -3.42
CA HIS A 186 9.51 0.21 -2.10
C HIS A 186 10.99 0.61 -2.11
N ALA A 187 11.51 1.06 -3.26
CA ALA A 187 12.89 1.47 -3.46
C ALA A 187 13.96 0.43 -3.06
N SER A 188 13.64 -0.87 -3.16
CA SER A 188 14.49 -1.95 -2.64
C SER A 188 15.65 -2.36 -3.56
N ILE A 189 15.62 -1.99 -4.85
CA ILE A 189 16.52 -2.54 -5.87
C ILE A 189 17.83 -1.75 -6.00
N PHE A 190 17.78 -0.42 -5.96
CA PHE A 190 18.95 0.46 -6.08
C PHE A 190 19.26 1.17 -4.76
N LYS A 191 20.55 1.23 -4.40
CA LYS A 191 21.05 1.94 -3.21
C LYS A 191 20.71 3.45 -3.14
N LYS A 192 20.31 4.07 -4.25
CA LYS A 192 19.84 5.45 -4.30
C LYS A 192 18.38 5.45 -4.75
N SER A 193 17.46 5.78 -3.84
CA SER A 193 16.00 5.86 -4.08
C SER A 193 15.63 6.52 -5.43
N ARG A 194 16.33 7.60 -5.83
CA ARG A 194 16.12 8.27 -7.14
C ARG A 194 16.09 7.31 -8.35
N TRP A 195 16.95 6.29 -8.36
CA TRP A 195 17.03 5.35 -9.47
C TRP A 195 15.89 4.33 -9.45
N ASN A 196 15.43 3.94 -8.26
CA ASN A 196 14.22 3.14 -8.12
C ASN A 196 13.01 3.90 -8.67
N HIS A 197 12.82 5.17 -8.30
CA HIS A 197 11.69 5.96 -8.80
C HIS A 197 11.74 6.22 -10.32
N VAL A 198 12.91 6.45 -10.91
CA VAL A 198 13.05 6.56 -12.38
C VAL A 198 12.67 5.25 -13.06
N ALA A 199 13.20 4.11 -12.59
CA ALA A 199 12.85 2.81 -13.14
C ALA A 199 11.37 2.45 -12.89
N GLN A 200 10.81 2.80 -11.73
CA GLN A 200 9.39 2.59 -11.43
C GLN A 200 8.49 3.37 -12.39
N LYS A 201 8.80 4.64 -12.65
CA LYS A 201 8.06 5.46 -13.63
C LYS A 201 8.12 4.86 -15.04
N PHE A 202 9.26 4.27 -15.42
CA PHE A 202 9.34 3.51 -16.67
C PHE A 202 8.46 2.25 -16.64
N VAL A 203 8.61 1.36 -15.67
CA VAL A 203 7.86 0.08 -15.64
C VAL A 203 6.35 0.31 -15.47
N MET A 204 5.94 1.16 -14.53
CA MET A 204 4.53 1.45 -14.27
C MET A 204 3.90 2.31 -15.38
N GLY A 205 4.64 3.29 -15.90
CA GLY A 205 4.19 4.15 -16.99
C GLY A 205 4.18 3.44 -18.34
N GLN A 206 5.34 3.04 -18.86
CA GLN A 206 5.51 2.52 -20.23
C GLN A 206 5.06 1.08 -20.45
N LEU A 207 5.06 0.26 -19.39
CA LEU A 207 4.63 -1.13 -19.52
C LEU A 207 3.20 -1.35 -19.04
N LYS A 208 2.58 -0.40 -18.32
CA LYS A 208 1.20 -0.57 -17.81
C LYS A 208 0.21 0.57 -18.05
N GLY A 209 0.66 1.81 -18.30
CA GLY A 209 -0.25 2.97 -18.43
C GLY A 209 -0.60 3.67 -17.11
N PHE A 210 0.07 3.36 -16.00
CA PHE A 210 -0.26 3.86 -14.68
C PHE A 210 0.74 4.88 -14.12
N SER A 211 0.27 5.77 -13.26
CA SER A 211 1.13 6.64 -12.46
C SER A 211 1.81 5.86 -11.34
N ALA A 212 3.14 5.92 -11.31
CA ALA A 212 3.93 5.45 -10.19
C ALA A 212 3.66 6.27 -8.91
N HIS A 213 3.35 7.57 -9.05
CA HIS A 213 3.00 8.42 -7.91
C HIS A 213 1.66 8.05 -7.29
N TRP A 214 0.60 7.84 -8.09
CA TRP A 214 -0.71 7.35 -7.63
C TRP A 214 -0.57 6.02 -6.88
N TRP A 215 0.17 5.07 -7.47
CA TRP A 215 0.38 3.76 -6.87
C TRP A 215 1.13 3.88 -5.54
N ASN A 216 2.27 4.58 -5.50
CA ASN A 216 3.02 4.80 -4.25
C ASN A 216 2.14 5.44 -3.17
N PHE A 217 1.36 6.47 -3.52
CA PHE A 217 0.49 7.17 -2.58
C PHE A 217 -0.55 6.24 -1.94
N ARG A 218 -1.26 5.41 -2.73
CA ARG A 218 -2.21 4.42 -2.18
C ARG A 218 -1.50 3.31 -1.41
N HIS A 219 -0.47 2.72 -2.02
CA HIS A 219 0.21 1.53 -1.54
C HIS A 219 0.94 1.74 -0.21
N PHE A 220 1.55 2.92 0.00
CA PHE A 220 2.17 3.25 1.28
C PHE A 220 1.14 3.44 2.40
N GLN A 221 -0.06 3.97 2.12
CA GLN A 221 -1.15 4.04 3.10
C GLN A 221 -1.65 2.63 3.49
N HIS A 222 -1.82 1.74 2.51
CA HIS A 222 -2.16 0.34 2.77
C HIS A 222 -1.11 -0.33 3.67
N HIS A 223 0.18 -0.22 3.34
CA HIS A 223 1.25 -0.83 4.16
C HIS A 223 1.43 -0.20 5.55
N ALA A 224 1.07 1.07 5.75
CA ALA A 224 1.17 1.72 7.06
C ALA A 224 0.16 1.15 8.07
N LYS A 225 -1.07 0.86 7.63
CA LYS A 225 -2.17 0.37 8.49
C LYS A 225 -3.07 -0.64 7.76
N PRO A 226 -2.54 -1.80 7.34
CA PRO A 226 -3.25 -2.73 6.45
C PRO A 226 -4.51 -3.31 7.09
N ASN A 227 -5.59 -3.35 6.31
CA ASN A 227 -6.93 -3.82 6.70
C ASN A 227 -7.61 -3.05 7.85
N ILE A 228 -7.11 -1.88 8.23
CA ILE A 228 -7.77 -1.02 9.24
C ILE A 228 -8.74 -0.08 8.54
N PHE A 229 -10.01 -0.16 8.91
CA PHE A 229 -11.08 0.66 8.31
C PHE A 229 -10.79 2.17 8.49
N HIS A 230 -11.19 2.98 7.50
CA HIS A 230 -10.83 4.40 7.34
C HIS A 230 -9.33 4.76 7.20
N LYS A 231 -8.41 3.93 7.71
CA LYS A 231 -6.95 4.14 7.56
C LYS A 231 -6.43 3.56 6.23
N ASP A 232 -6.84 2.34 5.87
CA ASP A 232 -6.48 1.64 4.63
C ASP A 232 -7.45 1.99 3.46
N PRO A 233 -6.95 2.56 2.34
CA PRO A 233 -7.79 2.88 1.19
C PRO A 233 -8.27 1.65 0.40
N ASP A 234 -7.66 0.47 0.56
CA ASP A 234 -7.94 -0.71 -0.25
C ASP A 234 -9.10 -1.57 0.30
N VAL A 235 -9.44 -1.42 1.59
CA VAL A 235 -10.66 -2.01 2.19
C VAL A 235 -11.85 -1.04 2.22
N THR A 236 -11.66 0.21 1.79
CA THR A 236 -12.70 1.24 1.75
C THR A 236 -13.48 1.14 0.43
N VAL A 237 -14.26 0.06 0.26
CA VAL A 237 -14.96 -0.32 -1.00
C VAL A 237 -16.49 -0.12 -0.99
N ALA A 238 -17.00 0.52 0.07
CA ALA A 238 -18.40 0.96 0.14
C ALA A 238 -18.63 2.15 -0.83
N PRO A 239 -19.83 2.28 -1.44
CA PRO A 239 -21.07 1.54 -1.18
C PRO A 239 -21.25 0.27 -2.01
N VAL A 240 -20.24 -0.18 -2.78
CA VAL A 240 -20.40 -1.35 -3.68
C VAL A 240 -20.27 -2.68 -2.94
N PHE A 241 -19.28 -2.78 -2.06
CA PHE A 241 -19.08 -3.91 -1.16
C PHE A 241 -18.97 -3.41 0.28
N LEU A 242 -19.46 -4.21 1.23
CA LEU A 242 -19.35 -3.94 2.66
C LEU A 242 -18.42 -4.98 3.30
N LEU A 243 -17.45 -4.50 4.07
CA LEU A 243 -16.43 -5.28 4.78
C LEU A 243 -16.31 -4.77 6.21
N GLY A 244 -16.25 -5.69 7.17
CA GLY A 244 -16.00 -5.36 8.58
C GLY A 244 -16.98 -4.33 9.15
N GLU A 245 -16.46 -3.23 9.68
CA GLU A 245 -17.24 -2.16 10.33
C GLU A 245 -18.27 -1.52 9.40
N SER A 246 -17.98 -1.40 8.09
CA SER A 246 -18.92 -0.79 7.15
C SER A 246 -20.25 -1.56 7.04
N SER A 247 -20.22 -2.88 7.23
CA SER A 247 -21.43 -3.72 7.28
C SER A 247 -22.34 -3.32 8.43
N VAL A 248 -21.76 -3.10 9.62
CA VAL A 248 -22.49 -2.69 10.82
C VAL A 248 -23.01 -1.26 10.67
N GLU A 249 -22.17 -0.34 10.18
CA GLU A 249 -22.55 1.06 9.97
C GLU A 249 -23.73 1.19 8.98
N TYR A 250 -23.66 0.51 7.83
CA TYR A 250 -24.71 0.55 6.81
C TYR A 250 -25.98 -0.18 7.26
N GLY A 251 -25.85 -1.27 8.03
CA GLY A 251 -26.98 -2.00 8.61
C GLY A 251 -27.77 -1.11 9.57
N LYS A 252 -27.10 -0.55 10.59
CA LYS A 252 -27.69 0.41 11.55
C LYS A 252 -28.34 1.62 10.88
N LYS A 253 -27.69 2.18 9.85
CA LYS A 253 -28.22 3.32 9.07
C LYS A 253 -29.30 2.94 8.06
N LYS A 254 -29.77 1.67 8.06
CA LYS A 254 -30.74 1.08 7.12
C LYS A 254 -30.41 1.35 5.64
N ARG A 255 -29.12 1.44 5.29
CA ARG A 255 -28.66 1.73 3.92
C ARG A 255 -28.64 0.47 3.07
N ARG A 256 -29.36 0.48 1.94
CA ARG A 256 -29.51 -0.65 1.02
C ARG A 256 -29.42 -0.22 -0.46
N TYR A 257 -28.26 0.27 -0.88
CA TYR A 257 -28.03 0.62 -2.30
C TYR A 257 -27.86 -0.61 -3.21
N LEU A 258 -27.39 -1.72 -2.65
CA LEU A 258 -27.23 -3.02 -3.31
C LEU A 258 -27.76 -4.14 -2.40
N PRO A 259 -28.00 -5.36 -2.93
CA PRO A 259 -28.37 -6.52 -2.12
C PRO A 259 -27.14 -7.07 -1.37
N TYR A 260 -26.72 -6.39 -0.30
CA TYR A 260 -25.48 -6.68 0.42
C TYR A 260 -25.42 -8.10 1.01
N ASN A 261 -26.56 -8.69 1.40
CA ASN A 261 -26.64 -10.10 1.79
C ASN A 261 -26.24 -11.08 0.66
N GLN A 262 -26.29 -10.63 -0.60
CA GLN A 262 -25.91 -11.40 -1.79
C GLN A 262 -24.60 -10.90 -2.44
N GLN A 263 -23.82 -10.06 -1.76
CA GLN A 263 -22.60 -9.46 -2.35
C GLN A 263 -21.53 -10.49 -2.77
N HIS A 264 -21.57 -11.66 -2.16
CA HIS A 264 -20.72 -12.81 -2.51
C HIS A 264 -21.06 -13.42 -3.89
N LEU A 265 -22.29 -13.27 -4.38
CA LEU A 265 -22.73 -13.79 -5.69
C LEU A 265 -22.31 -12.85 -6.83
N TYR A 266 -22.45 -11.54 -6.66
CA TYR A 266 -22.11 -10.56 -7.70
C TYR A 266 -20.62 -10.14 -7.67
N PHE A 267 -19.84 -10.56 -6.68
CA PHE A 267 -18.43 -10.16 -6.55
C PHE A 267 -17.60 -10.48 -7.79
N PHE A 268 -17.62 -11.70 -8.34
CA PHE A 268 -16.75 -11.99 -9.50
C PHE A 268 -17.19 -11.30 -10.80
N LEU A 269 -18.47 -10.92 -10.90
CA LEU A 269 -19.01 -10.19 -12.04
C LEU A 269 -18.71 -8.69 -11.95
N ILE A 270 -18.80 -8.10 -10.76
CA ILE A 270 -18.67 -6.66 -10.54
C ILE A 270 -17.28 -6.30 -9.99
N GLY A 271 -16.81 -7.00 -8.96
CA GLY A 271 -15.60 -6.71 -8.20
C GLY A 271 -14.33 -6.64 -9.05
N PRO A 272 -13.86 -7.71 -9.71
CA PRO A 272 -12.64 -7.64 -10.52
C PRO A 272 -12.70 -6.61 -11.66
N PRO A 273 -13.78 -6.53 -12.48
CA PRO A 273 -13.86 -5.49 -13.52
C PRO A 273 -13.94 -4.07 -12.95
N LEU A 274 -14.77 -3.84 -11.93
CA LEU A 274 -14.88 -2.52 -11.28
C LEU A 274 -13.54 -2.12 -10.65
N LEU A 275 -12.89 -3.00 -9.89
CA LEU A 275 -11.62 -2.70 -9.23
C LEU A 275 -10.52 -2.41 -10.26
N THR A 276 -10.39 -3.25 -11.30
CA THR A 276 -9.21 -3.21 -12.19
C THR A 276 -9.37 -2.44 -13.50
N LEU A 277 -10.57 -2.27 -14.05
CA LEU A 277 -10.78 -1.45 -15.26
C LEU A 277 -11.39 -0.08 -15.00
N VAL A 278 -12.18 0.07 -13.94
CA VAL A 278 -12.96 1.29 -13.71
C VAL A 278 -12.32 2.08 -12.58
N ASN A 279 -12.28 1.54 -11.36
CA ASN A 279 -11.84 2.26 -10.19
C ASN A 279 -10.36 2.60 -10.28
N PHE A 280 -9.47 1.63 -10.53
CA PHE A 280 -8.05 1.91 -10.64
C PHE A 280 -7.69 2.82 -11.82
N GLU A 281 -8.29 2.63 -13.00
CA GLU A 281 -7.99 3.48 -14.18
C GLU A 281 -8.57 4.90 -14.05
N VAL A 282 -9.82 5.04 -13.60
CA VAL A 282 -10.45 6.36 -13.41
C VAL A 282 -9.81 7.10 -12.23
N GLU A 283 -9.52 6.44 -11.11
CA GLU A 283 -8.76 7.06 -10.02
C GLU A 283 -7.34 7.45 -10.46
N ASN A 284 -6.63 6.59 -11.20
CA ASN A 284 -5.29 6.88 -11.74
C ASN A 284 -5.32 8.12 -12.65
N LEU A 285 -6.25 8.18 -13.61
CA LEU A 285 -6.39 9.32 -14.51
C LEU A 285 -6.82 10.59 -13.77
N ALA A 286 -7.83 10.51 -12.89
CA ALA A 286 -8.28 11.64 -12.10
C ALA A 286 -7.17 12.16 -11.18
N TYR A 287 -6.40 11.27 -10.54
CA TYR A 287 -5.25 11.63 -9.73
C TYR A 287 -4.15 12.30 -10.56
N MET A 288 -3.80 11.77 -11.74
CA MET A 288 -2.81 12.40 -12.61
C MET A 288 -3.21 13.82 -13.02
N LEU A 289 -4.50 14.07 -13.27
CA LEU A 289 -5.03 15.39 -13.63
C LEU A 289 -5.10 16.33 -12.41
N VAL A 290 -5.73 15.91 -11.32
CA VAL A 290 -5.95 16.73 -10.11
C VAL A 290 -4.65 17.03 -9.38
N CYS A 291 -3.75 16.06 -9.26
CA CYS A 291 -2.43 16.24 -8.65
C CYS A 291 -1.36 16.72 -9.66
N MET A 292 -1.76 17.12 -10.88
CA MET A 292 -0.89 17.69 -11.91
C MET A 292 0.36 16.85 -12.23
N GLN A 293 0.24 15.53 -12.24
CA GLN A 293 1.33 14.59 -12.50
C GLN A 293 1.59 14.43 -14.01
N TRP A 294 1.87 15.54 -14.69
CA TRP A 294 2.01 15.62 -16.15
C TRP A 294 3.04 14.63 -16.73
N ALA A 295 4.14 14.39 -16.03
CA ALA A 295 5.15 13.42 -16.46
C ALA A 295 4.60 11.98 -16.47
N ASP A 296 3.85 11.59 -15.44
CA ASP A 296 3.22 10.27 -15.35
C ASP A 296 2.09 10.15 -16.38
N LEU A 297 1.33 11.23 -16.64
CA LEU A 297 0.30 11.28 -17.68
C LEU A 297 0.89 11.11 -19.09
N LEU A 298 2.04 11.73 -19.38
CA LEU A 298 2.75 11.53 -20.66
C LEU A 298 3.26 10.10 -20.82
N TRP A 299 3.75 9.47 -19.74
CA TRP A 299 4.14 8.06 -19.76
C TRP A 299 2.94 7.13 -19.97
N ALA A 300 1.79 7.42 -19.36
CA ALA A 300 0.56 6.68 -19.56
C ALA A 300 0.03 6.83 -21.01
N ALA A 301 -0.06 8.07 -21.50
CA ALA A 301 -0.49 8.37 -22.86
C ALA A 301 0.39 7.69 -23.92
N SER A 302 1.70 7.63 -23.71
CA SER A 302 2.62 6.94 -24.62
C SER A 302 2.56 5.41 -24.51
N PHE A 303 2.20 4.82 -23.37
CA PHE A 303 1.82 3.40 -23.30
C PHE A 303 0.58 3.11 -24.15
N TYR A 304 -0.50 3.88 -23.97
CA TYR A 304 -1.72 3.67 -24.77
C TYR A 304 -1.48 3.93 -26.26
N ALA A 305 -0.72 4.97 -26.61
CA ALA A 305 -0.32 5.23 -28.00
C ALA A 305 0.50 4.07 -28.58
N ARG A 306 1.53 3.57 -27.86
CA ARG A 306 2.28 2.37 -28.25
C ARG A 306 1.34 1.19 -28.48
N PHE A 307 0.48 0.91 -27.50
CA PHE A 307 -0.46 -0.22 -27.56
C PHE A 307 -1.36 -0.13 -28.79
N PHE A 308 -2.03 1.01 -29.01
CA PHE A 308 -2.91 1.19 -30.17
C PHE A 308 -2.13 1.13 -31.48
N LEU A 309 -0.99 1.81 -31.62
CA LEU A 309 -0.17 1.74 -32.83
C LEU A 309 0.34 0.30 -33.12
N SER A 310 0.61 -0.49 -32.08
CA SER A 310 1.06 -1.88 -32.21
C SER A 310 -0.04 -2.88 -32.56
N TYR A 311 -1.30 -2.66 -32.13
CA TYR A 311 -2.37 -3.66 -32.23
C TYR A 311 -3.61 -3.24 -33.03
N LEU A 312 -3.90 -1.94 -33.15
CA LEU A 312 -5.01 -1.42 -33.96
C LEU A 312 -4.92 -1.83 -35.45
N PRO A 313 -3.73 -1.89 -36.11
CA PRO A 313 -3.62 -2.36 -37.49
C PRO A 313 -4.05 -3.83 -37.70
N PHE A 314 -4.09 -4.63 -36.63
CA PHE A 314 -4.40 -6.06 -36.68
C PHE A 314 -5.83 -6.39 -36.25
N TYR A 315 -6.39 -5.64 -35.28
CA TYR A 315 -7.66 -5.98 -34.64
C TYR A 315 -8.76 -4.92 -34.77
N GLY A 316 -8.42 -3.71 -35.20
CA GLY A 316 -9.31 -2.55 -35.07
C GLY A 316 -9.64 -2.23 -33.60
N VAL A 317 -10.62 -1.36 -33.40
CA VAL A 317 -11.01 -0.81 -32.09
C VAL A 317 -11.52 -1.84 -31.05
N PRO A 318 -12.24 -2.94 -31.39
CA PRO A 318 -12.96 -3.73 -30.38
C PRO A 318 -12.16 -4.66 -29.43
N GLY A 319 -10.86 -4.92 -29.63
CA GLY A 319 -10.21 -6.13 -29.10
C GLY A 319 -9.12 -5.97 -28.02
N VAL A 320 -9.42 -5.51 -26.80
CA VAL A 320 -8.38 -5.26 -25.75
C VAL A 320 -8.87 -5.43 -24.28
N LEU A 321 -8.76 -6.61 -23.61
CA LEU A 321 -8.96 -6.72 -22.13
C LEU A 321 -8.32 -7.98 -21.42
N PHE A 322 -7.57 -7.75 -20.31
CA PHE A 322 -7.25 -8.60 -19.10
C PHE A 322 -5.96 -9.52 -18.93
N PRO A 323 -5.25 -9.49 -17.74
CA PRO A 323 -4.03 -10.32 -17.38
C PRO A 323 -3.99 -11.02 -15.96
N ARG A 324 -2.88 -11.74 -15.56
CA ARG A 324 -2.32 -12.14 -14.18
C ARG A 324 -1.38 -13.40 -14.23
N MET A 325 -0.70 -13.93 -13.16
CA MET A 325 0.48 -13.44 -12.37
C MET A 325 1.37 -14.55 -11.67
N PRO A 326 2.75 -14.47 -11.63
CA PRO A 326 3.64 -15.47 -10.97
C PRO A 326 4.68 -14.92 -9.92
N ARG A 327 4.65 -15.21 -8.60
CA ARG A 327 4.90 -16.46 -7.82
C ARG A 327 6.34 -16.81 -7.34
N HIS A 328 7.42 -16.46 -8.02
CA HIS A 328 8.67 -17.23 -7.90
C HIS A 328 9.49 -17.07 -6.59
N ASN A 329 9.35 -15.96 -5.84
CA ASN A 329 10.10 -15.74 -4.57
C ASN A 329 9.31 -16.07 -3.28
N TYR A 330 8.00 -16.36 -3.38
CA TYR A 330 7.15 -16.59 -2.19
C TYR A 330 7.59 -17.81 -1.35
N SER A 331 8.12 -18.84 -2.01
CA SER A 331 8.50 -20.13 -1.39
C SER A 331 9.63 -20.03 -0.35
N ARG A 332 10.46 -18.98 -0.39
CA ARG A 332 11.62 -18.82 0.51
C ARG A 332 11.26 -18.09 1.81
N VAL A 333 10.30 -17.15 1.75
CA VAL A 333 9.86 -16.35 2.90
C VAL A 333 8.71 -17.03 3.65
N ALA A 334 7.79 -17.67 2.92
CA ALA A 334 6.61 -18.33 3.51
C ALA A 334 6.90 -19.31 4.67
N PRO A 335 7.93 -20.19 4.65
CA PRO A 335 8.17 -21.11 5.77
C PRO A 335 8.61 -20.38 7.06
N LEU A 336 9.39 -19.30 6.96
CA LEU A 336 9.88 -18.55 8.12
C LEU A 336 8.75 -17.80 8.83
N VAL A 337 7.87 -17.15 8.06
CA VAL A 337 6.68 -16.47 8.61
C VAL A 337 5.71 -17.51 9.18
N LYS A 338 5.55 -18.68 8.53
CA LYS A 338 4.74 -19.78 9.06
C LYS A 338 5.22 -20.29 10.41
N SER A 339 6.53 -20.46 10.61
CA SER A 339 7.09 -20.85 11.91
C SER A 339 6.90 -19.79 12.98
N LEU A 340 7.06 -18.50 12.64
CA LEU A 340 6.82 -17.40 13.58
C LEU A 340 5.35 -17.38 14.03
N CYS A 341 4.40 -17.41 13.09
CA CYS A 341 2.99 -17.42 13.43
C CYS A 341 2.58 -18.64 14.29
N ALA A 342 3.10 -19.84 13.97
CA ALA A 342 2.87 -21.04 14.75
C ALA A 342 3.39 -20.92 16.19
N LYS A 343 4.52 -20.24 16.42
CA LYS A 343 5.09 -19.98 17.75
C LYS A 343 4.15 -19.15 18.66
N HIS A 344 3.38 -18.23 18.07
CA HIS A 344 2.52 -17.28 18.80
C HIS A 344 1.02 -17.60 18.79
N GLY A 345 0.62 -18.77 18.25
CA GLY A 345 -0.81 -19.10 18.08
C GLY A 345 -1.52 -18.21 17.04
N LEU A 346 -0.76 -17.55 16.15
CA LEU A 346 -1.32 -16.76 15.05
C LEU A 346 -1.60 -17.67 13.85
N SER A 347 -2.74 -17.48 13.19
CA SER A 347 -3.09 -18.25 11.99
C SER A 347 -2.31 -17.74 10.78
N TYR A 348 -1.33 -18.53 10.30
CA TYR A 348 -0.67 -18.27 9.01
C TYR A 348 -1.43 -18.95 7.87
N GLU A 349 -2.31 -18.18 7.23
CA GLU A 349 -3.15 -18.69 6.16
C GLU A 349 -2.43 -18.70 4.79
N VAL A 350 -1.82 -19.82 4.44
CA VAL A 350 -1.42 -20.10 3.04
C VAL A 350 -2.58 -20.75 2.32
N LYS A 351 -3.30 -19.97 1.51
CA LYS A 351 -4.46 -20.45 0.77
C LYS A 351 -4.12 -20.70 -0.70
N PRO A 352 -4.38 -21.92 -1.23
CA PRO A 352 -4.45 -22.14 -2.67
C PRO A 352 -5.41 -21.12 -3.30
N PHE A 353 -5.14 -20.71 -4.55
CA PHE A 353 -5.94 -19.67 -5.22
C PHE A 353 -7.45 -19.92 -5.14
N LEU A 354 -7.90 -21.16 -5.38
CA LEU A 354 -9.31 -21.56 -5.25
C LEU A 354 -9.86 -21.41 -3.82
N THR A 355 -9.08 -21.76 -2.80
CA THR A 355 -9.45 -21.57 -1.38
C THR A 355 -9.56 -20.09 -1.05
N ALA A 356 -8.62 -19.25 -1.52
CA ALA A 356 -8.69 -17.81 -1.34
C ALA A 356 -9.93 -17.20 -2.03
N LEU A 357 -10.29 -17.64 -3.24
CA LEU A 357 -11.53 -17.23 -3.90
C LEU A 357 -12.78 -17.65 -3.09
N VAL A 358 -12.81 -18.88 -2.58
CA VAL A 358 -13.90 -19.38 -1.72
C VAL A 358 -14.00 -18.56 -0.42
N ASP A 359 -12.87 -18.16 0.15
CA ASP A 359 -12.87 -17.38 1.39
C ASP A 359 -13.20 -15.90 1.18
N ILE A 360 -12.92 -15.33 0.01
CA ILE A 360 -13.50 -14.04 -0.42
C ILE A 360 -15.03 -14.16 -0.46
N VAL A 361 -15.57 -15.19 -1.11
CA VAL A 361 -17.03 -15.46 -1.16
C VAL A 361 -17.62 -15.64 0.25
N ARG A 362 -16.95 -16.40 1.14
CA ARG A 362 -17.40 -16.57 2.54
C ARG A 362 -17.33 -15.29 3.36
N SER A 363 -16.26 -14.51 3.23
CA SER A 363 -16.07 -13.24 3.94
C SER A 363 -17.14 -12.21 3.52
N LEU A 364 -17.41 -12.13 2.22
CA LEU A 364 -18.47 -11.32 1.64
C LEU A 364 -19.86 -11.77 2.08
N LYS A 365 -20.10 -13.09 2.16
CA LYS A 365 -21.35 -13.63 2.71
C LYS A 365 -21.51 -13.25 4.18
N LYS A 366 -20.51 -13.53 5.02
CA LYS A 366 -20.50 -13.15 6.45
C LYS A 366 -20.72 -11.65 6.65
N SER A 367 -20.09 -10.80 5.83
CA SER A 367 -20.27 -9.35 5.89
C SER A 367 -21.66 -8.91 5.43
N GLY A 368 -22.31 -9.67 4.55
CA GLY A 368 -23.71 -9.50 4.16
C GLY A 368 -24.70 -9.96 5.23
N ASP A 369 -24.38 -11.05 5.93
CA ASP A 369 -25.16 -11.57 7.07
C ASP A 369 -25.09 -10.60 8.27
N ILE A 370 -23.90 -10.05 8.58
CA ILE A 370 -23.70 -8.99 9.59
C ILE A 370 -24.50 -7.72 9.24
N TRP A 371 -24.48 -7.32 7.97
CA TRP A 371 -25.30 -6.19 7.52
C TRP A 371 -26.79 -6.48 7.70
N LEU A 372 -27.25 -7.69 7.38
CA LEU A 372 -28.66 -8.08 7.48
C LEU A 372 -29.14 -8.13 8.94
N ASP A 373 -28.34 -8.70 9.84
CA ASP A 373 -28.60 -8.72 11.28
C ASP A 373 -28.75 -7.29 11.84
N ALA A 374 -27.77 -6.43 11.59
CA ALA A 374 -27.82 -5.03 11.98
C ALA A 374 -28.97 -4.26 11.27
N TYR A 375 -29.35 -4.63 10.06
CA TYR A 375 -30.48 -4.03 9.33
C TYR A 375 -31.84 -4.45 9.90
N LEU A 376 -31.96 -5.65 10.48
CA LEU A 376 -33.22 -6.18 11.02
C LEU A 376 -33.40 -5.95 12.52
N HIS A 377 -32.31 -5.92 13.30
CA HIS A 377 -32.36 -6.04 14.77
C HIS A 377 -31.73 -4.88 15.55
N GLN A 378 -31.17 -3.87 14.87
CA GLN A 378 -30.62 -2.62 15.48
C GLN A 378 -31.11 -1.38 14.74
#